data_AF-A0A973RVK3-F1
#
_entry.id   AF-A0A973RVK3-F1
#
_cell.length_a   1.000
_cell.length_b   1.000
_cell.length_c   1.000
_cell.angle_alpha   90.00
_cell.angle_beta   90.00
_cell.angle_gamma   90.00
#
_symmetry.space_group_name_H-M   'P 1'
#
loop_
_entity.id
_entity.type
_entity.pdbx_description
1 polymer ?
#
loop_
_entity_poly.entity_id
_entity_poly.type
_entity_poly.pdbx_seq_one_letter_code
_entity_poly.pdbx_strand_id
1 'polypeptide(L)'
;MALRVVLGALLTAMALGQLVSFPHMPAILSAYGIGGRAPAAVLAAVLIAGELAGGLWFLARPQSPALPPVWAYTAVSVAWSALAAQAFARGLTVPRCGCFGTYASQHLSWIVLVEDALMLLYAVILLRSPRH
;
A
#
# COMPACT_ATOMS: atom_id res chain seq x y z
N MET A 1 10.74 -16.68 4.99
CA MET A 1 10.38 -16.91 3.57
C MET A 1 8.89 -16.73 3.32
N ALA A 2 8.01 -17.49 3.98
CA ALA A 2 6.56 -17.42 3.77
C ALA A 2 6.00 -15.98 3.87
N LEU A 3 6.38 -15.21 4.89
CA LEU A 3 5.95 -13.81 5.06
C LEU A 3 6.25 -12.96 3.82
N ARG A 4 7.47 -13.02 3.28
CA ARG A 4 7.85 -12.24 2.09
C ARG A 4 7.06 -12.66 0.86
N VAL A 5 6.82 -13.96 0.67
CA VAL A 5 5.99 -14.44 -0.45
C VAL A 5 4.55 -13.94 -0.32
N VAL A 6 3.96 -14.01 0.89
CA VAL A 6 2.60 -13.53 1.16
C VAL A 6 2.51 -12.02 0.92
N LEU A 7 3.41 -11.24 1.50
CA LEU A 7 3.44 -9.78 1.31
C LEU A 7 3.75 -9.41 -0.15
N GLY A 8 4.59 -10.19 -0.82
CA GLY A 8 4.90 -10.02 -2.23
C GLY A 8 3.66 -10.22 -3.10
N ALA A 9 2.93 -11.31 -2.88
CA ALA A 9 1.68 -11.59 -3.57
C ALA A 9 0.62 -10.52 -3.28
N LEU A 10 0.51 -10.07 -2.03
CA LEU A 10 -0.41 -9.02 -1.62
C LEU A 10 -0.12 -7.70 -2.33
N LEU A 11 1.11 -7.20 -2.25
CA LEU A 11 1.52 -5.96 -2.91
C LEU A 11 1.35 -6.03 -4.43
N THR A 12 1.71 -7.16 -5.05
CA THR A 12 1.53 -7.32 -6.50
C THR A 12 0.05 -7.35 -6.87
N ALA A 13 -0.81 -8.00 -6.09
CA ALA A 13 -2.26 -7.97 -6.32
C ALA A 13 -2.85 -6.57 -6.15
N MET A 14 -2.41 -5.82 -5.14
CA MET A 14 -2.77 -4.41 -4.93
C MET A 14 -2.39 -3.56 -6.15
N ALA A 15 -1.12 -3.62 -6.56
CA ALA A 15 -0.62 -2.86 -7.70
C ALA A 15 -1.36 -3.19 -9.00
N LEU A 16 -1.64 -4.47 -9.26
CA LEU A 16 -2.39 -4.90 -10.44
C LEU A 16 -3.83 -4.36 -10.42
N GLY A 17 -4.51 -4.44 -9.27
CA GLY A 17 -5.84 -3.86 -9.11
C GLY A 17 -5.83 -2.35 -9.35
N GLN A 18 -4.86 -1.64 -8.80
CA GLN A 18 -4.68 -0.20 -8.98
C GLN A 18 -4.31 0.18 -10.43
N LEU A 19 -3.50 -0.62 -11.14
CA LEU A 19 -3.15 -0.41 -12.54
C LEU A 19 -4.37 -0.54 -13.46
N VAL A 20 -5.18 -1.58 -13.28
CA VAL A 20 -6.42 -1.76 -14.05
C VAL A 20 -7.39 -0.61 -13.76
N SER A 21 -7.42 -0.13 -12.52
CA SER A 21 -8.27 0.97 -12.07
C SER A 21 -7.61 2.35 -12.17
N PHE A 22 -6.48 2.49 -12.87
CA PHE A 22 -5.66 3.71 -12.84
C PHE A 22 -6.45 5.01 -13.14
N PRO A 23 -7.38 5.05 -14.12
CA PRO A 23 -8.19 6.25 -14.39
C PRO A 23 -9.04 6.72 -13.20
N HIS A 24 -9.37 5.83 -12.26
CA HIS A 24 -10.18 6.11 -11.09
C HIS A 24 -9.34 6.47 -9.85
N MET A 25 -8.05 6.12 -9.83
CA MET A 25 -7.16 6.34 -8.68
C MET A 25 -7.05 7.81 -8.26
N PRO A 26 -6.93 8.81 -9.15
CA PRO A 26 -6.89 10.21 -8.74
C PRO A 26 -8.14 10.66 -7.99
N ALA A 27 -9.32 10.16 -8.39
CA ALA A 27 -10.57 10.46 -7.71
C ALA A 27 -10.62 9.79 -6.32
N ILE A 28 -10.18 8.53 -6.23
CA ILE A 28 -10.08 7.79 -4.95
C ILE A 28 -9.14 8.52 -3.99
N LEU A 29 -7.93 8.86 -4.42
CA LEU A 29 -6.94 9.55 -3.59
C LEU A 29 -7.35 10.98 -3.25
N SER A 30 -8.10 11.67 -4.12
CA SER A 30 -8.66 12.99 -3.77
C SER A 30 -9.69 12.92 -2.64
N ALA A 31 -10.38 11.79 -2.44
CA ALA A 31 -11.31 11.60 -1.33
C ALA A 31 -10.62 11.60 0.04
N TYR A 32 -9.31 11.37 0.08
CA TYR A 32 -8.50 11.52 1.28
C TYR A 32 -8.19 12.99 1.62
N GLY A 33 -8.57 13.96 0.79
CA GLY A 33 -8.42 15.37 1.10
C GLY A 33 -6.98 15.88 1.13
N ILE A 34 -6.08 15.24 0.37
CA ILE A 34 -4.63 15.54 0.26
C ILE A 34 -4.27 16.50 -0.87
N GLY A 35 -5.23 16.94 -1.67
CA GLY A 35 -5.00 17.88 -2.77
C GLY A 35 -5.91 17.66 -3.98
N GLY A 36 -5.59 18.34 -5.08
CA GLY A 36 -6.32 18.22 -6.35
C GLY A 36 -6.00 16.92 -7.12
N ARG A 37 -6.63 16.76 -8.30
CA ARG A 37 -6.48 15.56 -9.13
C ARG A 37 -5.05 15.30 -9.63
N ALA A 38 -4.30 16.34 -9.98
CA ALA A 38 -2.94 16.19 -10.49
C ALA A 38 -1.95 15.60 -9.45
N PRO A 39 -1.81 16.15 -8.23
CA PRO A 39 -0.94 15.53 -7.21
C PRO A 39 -1.44 14.14 -6.80
N ALA A 40 -2.77 13.90 -6.80
CA ALA A 40 -3.33 12.58 -6.57
C ALA A 40 -2.92 11.55 -7.65
N ALA A 41 -2.83 11.95 -8.91
CA ALA A 41 -2.36 11.07 -9.99
C ALA A 41 -0.87 10.72 -9.85
N VAL A 42 -0.03 11.68 -9.47
CA VAL A 42 1.39 11.43 -9.19
C VAL A 42 1.54 10.47 -8.01
N LEU A 43 0.79 10.70 -6.92
CA LEU A 43 0.80 9.81 -5.77
C LEU A 43 0.34 8.39 -6.14
N ALA A 44 -0.71 8.25 -6.94
CA ALA A 44 -1.16 6.95 -7.44
C ALA A 44 -0.03 6.22 -8.18
N ALA A 45 0.64 6.90 -9.11
CA ALA A 45 1.73 6.28 -9.86
C ALA A 45 2.89 5.85 -8.95
N VAL A 46 3.24 6.66 -7.93
CA VAL A 46 4.31 6.35 -6.96
C VAL A 46 3.93 5.15 -6.09
N LEU A 47 2.70 5.10 -5.56
CA LEU A 47 2.22 3.97 -4.75
C LEU A 47 2.22 2.68 -5.57
N ILE A 48 1.63 2.70 -6.77
CA ILE A 48 1.60 1.54 -7.68
C ILE A 48 3.01 1.05 -8.01
N ALA A 49 3.92 1.97 -8.34
CA ALA A 49 5.29 1.60 -8.67
C ALA A 49 6.02 0.98 -7.47
N GLY A 50 5.84 1.53 -6.27
CA GLY A 50 6.41 1.00 -5.04
C GLY A 50 5.88 -0.38 -4.68
N GLU A 51 4.55 -0.58 -4.79
CA GLU A 51 3.88 -1.86 -4.57
C GLU A 51 4.35 -2.91 -5.58
N LEU A 52 4.39 -2.56 -6.86
CA LEU A 52 4.81 -3.49 -7.91
C LEU A 52 6.28 -3.87 -7.77
N ALA A 53 7.16 -2.89 -7.54
CA ALA A 53 8.59 -3.14 -7.38
C ALA A 53 8.89 -3.97 -6.12
N GLY A 54 8.31 -3.60 -4.97
CA GLY A 54 8.47 -4.34 -3.71
C GLY A 54 7.87 -5.74 -3.80
N GLY A 55 6.66 -5.85 -4.38
CA GLY A 55 5.92 -7.10 -4.51
C GLY A 55 6.64 -8.11 -5.43
N LEU A 56 6.99 -7.69 -6.65
CA LEU A 56 7.70 -8.54 -7.59
C LEU A 56 9.07 -8.95 -7.07
N TRP A 57 9.77 -8.08 -6.35
CA TRP A 57 11.06 -8.45 -5.75
C TRP A 57 10.90 -9.52 -4.67
N PHE A 58 9.92 -9.38 -3.78
CA PHE A 58 9.66 -10.39 -2.76
C PHE A 58 9.22 -11.73 -3.35
N LEU A 59 8.50 -11.73 -4.48
CA LEU A 59 8.13 -12.95 -5.19
C LEU A 59 9.29 -13.59 -5.95
N ALA A 60 10.08 -12.80 -6.67
CA ALA A 60 11.18 -13.30 -7.48
C ALA A 60 12.41 -13.70 -6.65
N ARG A 61 12.67 -13.00 -5.54
CA ARG A 61 13.84 -13.20 -4.67
C ARG A 61 13.48 -13.15 -3.18
N PRO A 62 12.61 -14.05 -2.69
CA PRO A 62 12.14 -14.02 -1.30
C PRO A 62 13.27 -14.18 -0.28
N GLN A 63 14.37 -14.82 -0.67
CA GLN A 63 15.52 -15.08 0.20
C GLN A 63 16.56 -13.95 0.21
N SER A 64 16.40 -12.93 -0.65
CA SER A 64 17.41 -11.89 -0.80
C SER A 64 17.57 -11.06 0.48
N PRO A 65 18.79 -10.85 1.00
CA PRO A 65 19.01 -9.95 2.15
C PRO A 65 18.91 -8.46 1.78
N ALA A 66 18.56 -8.14 0.53
CA ALA A 66 18.48 -6.78 0.02
C ALA A 66 17.45 -5.94 0.82
N LEU A 67 17.90 -4.76 1.25
CA LEU A 67 17.08 -3.78 1.97
C LEU A 67 16.10 -2.98 1.08
N PRO A 68 16.41 -2.64 -0.19
CA PRO A 68 15.51 -1.87 -1.04
C PRO A 68 14.04 -2.35 -1.11
N PRO A 69 13.73 -3.65 -1.30
CA PRO A 69 12.34 -4.11 -1.33
C PRO A 69 11.63 -3.96 0.02
N VAL A 70 12.36 -4.10 1.13
CA VAL A 70 11.81 -3.87 2.48
C VAL A 70 11.50 -2.39 2.68
N TRP A 71 12.35 -1.49 2.20
CA TRP A 71 12.09 -0.06 2.23
C TRP A 71 10.91 0.34 1.33
N ALA A 72 10.79 -0.24 0.13
CA ALA A 72 9.64 -0.01 -0.74
C ALA A 72 8.33 -0.44 -0.06
N TYR A 73 8.28 -1.66 0.49
CA TYR A 73 7.16 -2.15 1.29
C TYR A 73 6.82 -1.22 2.46
N THR A 74 7.85 -0.79 3.20
CA THR A 74 7.68 0.07 4.38
C THR A 74 7.11 1.43 3.98
N ALA A 75 7.68 2.07 2.96
CA ALA A 75 7.25 3.38 2.48
C ALA A 75 5.79 3.36 2.00
N VAL A 76 5.42 2.34 1.23
CA VAL A 76 4.04 2.14 0.76
C VAL A 76 3.10 1.93 1.96
N SER A 77 3.46 1.06 2.90
CA SER A 77 2.63 0.77 4.08
C SER A 77 2.42 2.02 4.93
N VAL A 78 3.48 2.81 5.15
CA VAL A 78 3.40 4.10 5.85
C VAL A 78 2.53 5.10 5.10
N ALA A 79 2.65 5.19 3.78
CA ALA A 79 1.85 6.12 2.98
C ALA A 79 0.36 5.79 3.07
N TRP A 80 -0.03 4.53 2.86
CA TRP A 80 -1.42 4.10 3.00
C TRP A 80 -1.96 4.29 4.42
N SER A 81 -1.19 3.89 5.42
CA SER A 81 -1.56 4.08 6.84
C SER A 81 -1.75 5.54 7.19
N ALA A 82 -0.87 6.42 6.71
CA ALA A 82 -0.97 7.86 6.96
C ALA A 82 -2.22 8.46 6.30
N LEU A 83 -2.52 8.06 5.06
CA LEU A 83 -3.73 8.48 4.34
C LEU A 83 -4.99 8.03 5.09
N ALA A 84 -5.08 6.76 5.48
CA ALA A 84 -6.21 6.20 6.19
C ALA A 84 -6.39 6.86 7.57
N ALA A 85 -5.31 6.94 8.36
CA ALA A 85 -5.33 7.52 9.70
C ALA A 85 -5.75 9.00 9.68
N GLN A 86 -5.22 9.81 8.76
CA GLN A 86 -5.61 11.22 8.68
C GLN A 86 -7.07 11.38 8.21
N ALA A 87 -7.53 10.56 7.26
CA ALA A 87 -8.91 10.63 6.78
C ALA A 87 -9.89 10.24 7.88
N PHE A 88 -9.57 9.18 8.63
CA PHE A 88 -10.36 8.71 9.75
C PHE A 88 -10.40 9.74 10.88
N ALA A 89 -9.25 10.32 11.26
CA ALA A 89 -9.17 11.36 12.28
C ALA A 89 -9.97 12.64 11.92
N ARG A 90 -10.11 12.93 10.62
CA ARG A 90 -10.90 14.05 10.10
C ARG A 90 -12.37 13.71 9.85
N GLY A 91 -12.80 12.46 10.09
CA GLY A 91 -14.16 12.00 9.82
C GLY A 91 -14.54 12.00 8.33
N LEU A 92 -13.56 11.90 7.42
CA LEU A 92 -13.82 11.87 5.98
C LEU A 92 -14.48 10.55 5.57
N THR A 93 -15.52 10.65 4.75
CA THR A 93 -16.16 9.48 4.14
C THR A 93 -15.37 9.07 2.90
N VAL A 94 -14.52 8.06 3.06
CA VAL A 94 -13.80 7.44 1.94
C VAL A 94 -14.52 6.14 1.57
N PRO A 95 -15.36 6.14 0.51
CA PRO A 95 -16.17 4.98 0.16
C PRO A 95 -15.35 3.82 -0.43
N ARG A 96 -14.12 4.11 -0.88
CA ARG A 96 -13.19 3.14 -1.45
C ARG A 96 -11.78 3.46 -0.99
N CYS A 97 -11.18 2.58 -0.19
CA CYS A 97 -9.81 2.77 0.29
C CYS A 97 -8.76 2.70 -0.83
N GLY A 98 -9.09 2.14 -2.00
CA GLY A 98 -8.22 2.15 -3.17
C GLY A 98 -7.03 1.18 -3.13
N CYS A 99 -6.86 0.42 -2.05
CA CYS A 99 -5.76 -0.54 -1.88
C CYS A 99 -5.66 -1.54 -3.06
N PHE A 100 -6.80 -1.98 -3.62
CA PHE A 100 -6.87 -2.83 -4.82
C PHE A 100 -7.54 -2.10 -6.00
N GLY A 101 -7.44 -0.77 -6.05
CA GLY A 101 -8.13 0.05 -7.03
C GLY A 101 -9.64 0.07 -6.82
N THR A 102 -10.41 -0.21 -7.87
CA THR A 102 -11.88 -0.37 -7.80
C THR A 102 -12.31 -1.79 -7.42
N TYR A 103 -11.38 -2.74 -7.37
CA TYR A 103 -11.64 -4.12 -6.97
C TYR A 103 -11.44 -4.26 -5.46
N ALA A 104 -12.07 -5.28 -4.85
CA ALA A 104 -12.02 -5.53 -3.40
C ALA A 104 -12.22 -4.27 -2.55
N SER A 105 -13.08 -3.34 -3.00
CA SER A 105 -13.18 -2.03 -2.38
C SER A 105 -13.88 -2.11 -1.02
N GLN A 106 -13.19 -1.65 0.00
CA GLN A 106 -13.74 -1.45 1.34
C GLN A 106 -13.95 0.04 1.59
N HIS A 107 -14.94 0.34 2.44
CA HIS A 107 -15.10 1.68 3.00
C HIS A 107 -14.08 1.87 4.12
N LEU A 108 -13.60 3.10 4.30
CA LEU A 108 -12.72 3.41 5.41
C LEU A 108 -13.45 3.16 6.73
N SER A 109 -12.89 2.26 7.53
CA SER A 109 -13.42 1.84 8.82
C SER A 109 -12.27 1.54 9.78
N TRP A 110 -12.59 1.29 11.04
CA TRP A 110 -11.58 0.90 12.03
C TRP A 110 -10.85 -0.40 11.65
N ILE A 111 -11.51 -1.30 10.90
CA ILE A 111 -10.92 -2.56 10.42
C ILE A 111 -9.74 -2.27 9.49
N VAL A 112 -9.89 -1.32 8.57
CA VAL A 112 -8.83 -0.90 7.65
C VAL A 112 -7.62 -0.35 8.40
N LEU A 113 -7.84 0.42 9.48
CA LEU A 113 -6.74 0.91 10.32
C LEU A 113 -5.98 -0.22 11.01
N VAL A 114 -6.66 -1.31 11.38
CA VAL A 114 -6.02 -2.49 11.96
C VAL A 114 -5.22 -3.25 10.89
N GLU A 115 -5.76 -3.40 9.68
CA GLU A 115 -5.03 -3.99 8.54
C GLU A 115 -3.75 -3.19 8.23
N ASP A 116 -3.84 -1.86 8.21
CA ASP A 116 -2.71 -0.95 8.05
C ASP A 116 -1.69 -1.09 9.19
N ALA A 117 -2.15 -1.17 10.44
CA ALA A 117 -1.28 -1.40 11.59
C ALA A 117 -0.55 -2.76 11.51
N LEU A 118 -1.20 -3.81 11.01
CA LEU A 118 -0.58 -5.11 10.76
C LEU A 118 0.50 -5.02 9.68
N MET A 119 0.25 -4.27 8.59
CA MET A 119 1.25 -4.03 7.56
C MET A 119 2.49 -3.31 8.10
N LEU A 120 2.29 -2.29 8.94
CA LEU A 120 3.39 -1.61 9.61
C LEU A 120 4.15 -2.52 10.59
N LEU A 121 3.45 -3.39 11.31
CA LEU A 121 4.08 -4.39 12.18
C LEU A 121 4.99 -5.32 11.38
N TYR A 122 4.52 -5.81 10.22
CA TYR A 122 5.35 -6.64 9.35
C TYR A 122 6.56 -5.87 8.79
N ALA A 123 6.44 -4.57 8.53
CA ALA A 123 7.57 -3.74 8.12
C ALA A 123 8.65 -3.71 9.21
N VAL A 124 8.26 -3.51 10.48
CA VAL A 124 9.17 -3.56 11.63
C VAL A 124 9.83 -4.93 11.76
N ILE A 125 9.07 -6.01 11.60
CA ILE A 125 9.62 -7.38 11.64
C ILE A 125 10.66 -7.58 10.53
N LEU A 126 10.37 -7.17 9.30
CA LEU A 126 11.30 -7.29 8.16
C LEU A 126 12.57 -6.46 8.35
N LEU A 127 12.45 -5.25 8.90
CA LEU A 127 13.60 -4.36 9.16
C LEU A 127 14.50 -4.88 10.31
N ARG A 128 13.91 -5.57 11.30
CA ARG A 128 14.63 -6.13 12.45
C ARG A 128 15.12 -7.57 12.24
N SER A 129 14.66 -8.25 11.18
CA SER A 129 15.05 -9.63 10.91
C SER A 129 16.56 -9.73 10.64
N PRO A 130 17.28 -10.66 11.28
CA PRO A 130 18.71 -10.86 11.04
C PRO A 130 18.98 -11.16 9.58
N ARG A 131 20.02 -10.51 9.02
CA ARG A 131 20.47 -10.75 7.64
C ARG A 131 21.38 -11.97 7.68
N HIS A 132 20.80 -13.15 7.48
CA HIS A 132 21.56 -14.39 7.25
C HIS A 132 21.90 -14.54 5.77
#